data_AF-A0A2P2L8F4-F1
#
_entry.id   AF-A0A2P2L8F4-F1
#
_cell.length_a   1.000
_cell.length_b   1.000
_cell.length_c   1.000
_cell.angle_alpha   90.00
_cell.angle_beta   90.00
_cell.angle_gamma   90.00
#
_symmetry.space_group_name_H-M   'P 1'
#
loop_
_entity.id
_entity.type
_entity.pdbx_description
1 polymer ?
#
loop_
_entity_poly.entity_id
_entity_poly.type
_entity_poly.pdbx_seq_one_letter_code
_entity_poly.pdbx_strand_id
1 'polypeptide(L)'
;MFSKLKVPCIAVVENMCHFDADGKRYYPFGRGSGSQVVQQFGIPHLFDLPIRPTLSASGDSGMPEVVADPQGEVARTFQDLGVCVVQQCAKIRQQVSMAVTYVMSINAIKVKVPHSNEEFYLHPAMVRRNDHSAQSVDEWTGEQKLQYTDIPEDIKPEEIRPMGNYAVQITWPDGFNQIAPYDQLQTLERLVTVPEPTPLSV
;
A
#
# COMPACT_ATOMS: atom_id res chain seq x y z
N MET A 1 9.28 -3.79 6.57
CA MET A 1 8.45 -4.53 7.55
C MET A 1 7.17 -5.08 6.90
N PHE A 2 6.37 -4.23 6.23
CA PHE A 2 5.11 -4.62 5.60
C PHE A 2 5.22 -5.68 4.50
N SER A 3 6.30 -5.70 3.71
CA SER A 3 6.56 -6.75 2.71
C SER A 3 6.89 -8.13 3.29
N LYS A 4 7.29 -8.21 4.55
CA LYS A 4 7.61 -9.49 5.22
C LYS A 4 6.42 -10.09 5.96
N LEU A 5 5.44 -9.26 6.33
CA LEU A 5 4.22 -9.69 7.00
C LEU A 5 3.18 -10.04 5.94
N LYS A 6 2.83 -11.32 5.83
CA LYS A 6 1.77 -11.82 4.93
C LYS A 6 0.36 -11.46 5.41
N VAL A 7 0.20 -10.30 6.04
CA VAL A 7 -1.04 -9.84 6.65
C VAL A 7 -1.54 -8.62 5.86
N PRO A 8 -2.78 -8.65 5.33
CA PRO A 8 -3.39 -7.49 4.69
C PRO A 8 -3.35 -6.25 5.57
N CYS A 9 -2.71 -5.19 5.10
CA CYS A 9 -2.76 -3.87 5.73
C CYS A 9 -3.96 -3.08 5.21
N ILE A 10 -4.83 -2.62 6.10
CA ILE A 10 -6.08 -1.96 5.72
C ILE A 10 -6.08 -0.46 5.97
N ALA A 11 -5.24 0.02 6.89
CA ALA A 11 -5.10 1.42 7.25
C ALA A 11 -3.73 1.65 7.91
N VAL A 12 -3.23 2.88 7.82
CA VAL A 12 -2.09 3.39 8.59
C VAL A 12 -2.62 4.31 9.68
N VAL A 13 -2.10 4.18 10.90
CA VAL A 13 -2.39 5.11 11.99
C VAL A 13 -1.09 5.83 12.35
N GLU A 14 -1.04 7.13 12.13
CA GLU A 14 0.08 7.97 12.53
C GLU A 14 -0.14 8.44 13.98
N ASN A 15 0.38 7.65 14.90
CA ASN A 15 0.33 7.97 16.33
C ASN A 15 1.26 9.14 16.66
N MET A 16 0.82 10.01 17.57
CA MET A 16 1.58 11.19 18.02
C MET A 16 1.94 12.16 16.89
N CYS A 17 1.11 12.24 15.85
CA CYS A 17 1.39 13.03 14.64
C CYS A 17 1.56 14.54 14.93
N HIS A 18 0.82 15.08 15.89
CA HIS A 18 0.92 16.49 16.28
C HIS A 18 0.40 16.74 17.69
N PHE A 19 0.64 17.94 18.21
CA PHE A 19 -0.06 18.50 19.36
C PHE A 19 -0.24 20.01 19.19
N ASP A 20 -1.26 20.55 19.85
CA ASP A 20 -1.55 21.99 19.85
C ASP A 20 -1.17 22.59 21.21
N ALA A 21 -0.35 23.65 21.20
CA ALA A 21 0.06 24.41 22.38
C ALA A 21 0.26 25.89 22.01
N ASP A 22 -0.09 26.81 22.91
CA ASP A 22 0.09 28.26 22.71
C ASP A 22 -0.49 28.79 21.38
N GLY A 23 -1.65 28.24 20.96
CA GLY A 23 -2.31 28.61 19.70
C GLY A 23 -1.59 28.13 18.43
N LYS A 24 -0.60 27.25 18.55
CA LYS A 24 0.18 26.70 17.44
C LYS A 24 0.20 25.18 17.44
N ARG A 25 0.21 24.60 16.24
CA ARG A 25 0.39 23.17 16.02
C ARG A 25 1.86 22.80 15.85
N TYR A 26 2.31 21.80 16.61
CA TYR A 26 3.66 21.26 16.59
C TYR A 26 3.65 19.81 16.09
N TYR A 27 4.72 19.45 15.38
CA TYR A 27 4.89 18.14 14.77
C TYR A 27 6.21 17.56 15.30
N PRO A 28 6.18 16.90 16.47
CA PRO A 28 7.41 16.50 17.19
C PRO A 28 8.29 15.53 16.39
N PHE A 29 7.68 14.78 15.46
CA PHE A 29 8.37 13.78 14.63
C PHE A 29 8.41 14.15 13.14
N GLY A 30 8.19 15.43 12.80
CA GLY A 30 8.10 15.87 11.40
C GLY A 30 6.71 15.64 10.78
N ARG A 31 6.60 15.77 9.46
CA ARG A 31 5.33 15.69 8.72
C ARG A 31 5.43 14.71 7.56
N GLY A 32 4.32 14.05 7.26
CA GLY A 32 4.11 13.36 5.99
C GLY A 32 4.66 11.93 5.93
N SER A 33 5.18 11.38 7.03
CA SER A 33 5.63 9.99 7.10
C SER A 33 4.47 9.02 6.87
N GLY A 34 3.29 9.27 7.45
CA GLY A 34 2.09 8.48 7.20
C GLY A 34 1.64 8.53 5.73
N SER A 35 1.64 9.72 5.13
CA SER A 35 1.31 9.90 3.70
C SER A 35 2.29 9.20 2.77
N GLN A 36 3.59 9.23 3.09
CA GLN A 36 4.63 8.51 2.34
C GLN A 36 4.40 7.00 2.42
N VAL A 37 4.10 6.45 3.60
CA VAL A 37 3.79 5.02 3.75
C VAL A 37 2.55 4.64 2.96
N VAL A 38 1.49 5.45 3.01
CA VAL A 38 0.27 5.23 2.23
C VAL A 38 0.58 5.20 0.73
N GLN A 39 1.33 6.17 0.22
CA GLN A 39 1.68 6.24 -1.19
C GLN A 39 2.60 5.10 -1.62
N GLN A 40 3.59 4.74 -0.79
CA GLN A 40 4.56 3.69 -1.08
C GLN A 40 3.94 2.31 -1.14
N PHE A 41 2.99 2.02 -0.26
CA PHE A 41 2.39 0.69 -0.12
C PHE A 41 0.96 0.63 -0.66
N GLY A 42 0.40 1.73 -1.17
CA GLY A 42 -0.97 1.79 -1.68
C GLY A 42 -2.05 1.57 -0.63
N ILE A 43 -1.77 1.88 0.64
CA ILE A 43 -2.71 1.62 1.72
C ILE A 43 -3.78 2.72 1.70
N PRO A 44 -5.08 2.39 1.59
CA PRO A 44 -6.09 3.38 1.21
C PRO A 44 -6.47 4.41 2.29
N HIS A 45 -6.10 4.17 3.55
CA HIS A 45 -6.55 5.00 4.68
C HIS A 45 -5.40 5.41 5.59
N LEU A 46 -5.39 6.68 5.98
CA LEU A 46 -4.50 7.25 6.98
C LEU A 46 -5.34 7.89 8.08
N PHE A 47 -5.02 7.57 9.33
CA PHE A 47 -5.64 8.18 10.51
C PHE A 47 -4.58 8.87 11.35
N ASP A 48 -4.79 10.16 11.58
CA ASP A 48 -3.92 10.98 12.40
C ASP A 48 -4.40 10.93 13.86
N LEU A 49 -3.53 10.46 14.77
CA LEU A 49 -3.83 10.42 16.19
C LEU A 49 -2.94 11.42 16.93
N PRO A 50 -3.48 12.55 17.44
CA PRO A 50 -2.69 13.59 18.09
C PRO A 50 -2.24 13.17 19.49
N ILE A 51 -1.18 13.83 19.99
CA ILE A 51 -0.83 13.78 21.41
C ILE A 51 -1.83 14.67 22.16
N ARG A 52 -2.64 14.03 23.00
CA ARG A 52 -3.67 14.68 23.80
C ARG A 52 -3.47 14.29 25.27
N PRO A 53 -3.39 15.27 26.20
CA PRO A 53 -3.30 14.96 27.63
C PRO A 53 -4.48 14.12 28.12
N THR A 54 -5.69 14.38 27.60
CA THR A 54 -6.90 13.63 27.92
C THR A 54 -6.78 12.17 27.48
N LEU A 55 -6.33 11.91 26.25
CA LEU A 55 -6.10 10.56 25.76
C LEU A 55 -5.09 9.79 26.63
N SER A 56 -3.97 10.42 27.02
CA SER A 56 -3.00 9.80 27.93
C SER A 56 -3.61 9.47 29.29
N ALA A 57 -4.30 10.44 29.90
CA ALA A 57 -4.93 10.27 31.21
C ALA A 57 -6.07 9.22 31.20
N SER A 58 -6.76 9.08 30.06
CA SER A 58 -7.81 8.07 29.85
C SER A 58 -7.24 6.65 30.02
N GLY A 59 -6.02 6.40 29.54
CA GLY A 59 -5.31 5.14 29.71
C GLY A 59 -4.99 4.82 31.17
N ASP A 60 -4.52 5.81 31.93
CA ASP A 60 -4.19 5.65 33.35
C ASP A 60 -5.43 5.44 34.22
N SER A 61 -6.54 6.09 33.89
CA SER A 61 -7.79 6.01 34.65
C SER A 61 -8.60 4.73 34.39
N GLY A 62 -8.28 3.99 33.31
CA GLY A 62 -9.05 2.84 32.86
C GLY A 62 -10.39 3.20 32.19
N MET A 63 -10.69 4.50 32.01
CA MET A 63 -11.85 5.00 31.27
C MET A 63 -11.38 5.49 29.89
N PRO A 64 -11.62 4.75 28.79
CA PRO A 64 -11.16 5.16 27.47
C PRO A 64 -11.73 6.52 27.03
N GLU A 65 -10.95 7.30 26.29
CA GLU A 65 -11.37 8.62 25.77
C GLU A 65 -12.69 8.56 24.97
N VAL A 66 -12.91 7.48 24.21
CA VAL A 66 -14.17 7.24 23.46
C VAL A 66 -15.41 7.15 24.34
N VAL A 67 -15.24 6.82 25.64
CA VAL A 67 -16.32 6.78 26.64
C VAL A 67 -16.38 8.10 27.40
N ALA A 68 -15.22 8.66 27.77
CA ALA A 68 -15.13 9.90 28.55
C ALA A 68 -15.58 11.14 27.76
N ASP A 69 -15.23 11.23 26.48
CA ASP A 69 -15.65 12.29 25.55
C ASP A 69 -16.04 11.70 24.18
N PRO A 70 -17.27 11.16 24.05
CA PRO A 70 -17.72 10.48 22.82
C PRO A 70 -17.82 11.38 21.58
N GLN A 71 -17.84 12.70 21.76
CA GLN A 71 -17.94 13.70 20.68
C GLN A 71 -16.59 14.38 20.40
N GLY A 72 -15.58 14.07 21.20
CA GLY A 72 -14.21 14.54 21.06
C GLY A 72 -13.60 14.15 19.72
N GLU A 73 -12.59 14.91 19.31
CA GLU A 73 -11.84 14.66 18.07
C GLU A 73 -11.24 13.25 18.05
N VAL A 74 -10.59 12.86 19.16
CA VAL A 74 -9.99 11.53 19.31
C VAL A 74 -11.06 10.43 19.20
N ALA A 75 -12.22 10.62 19.85
CA ALA A 75 -13.29 9.64 19.81
C ALA A 75 -13.85 9.46 18.39
N ARG A 76 -13.99 10.55 17.64
CA ARG A 76 -14.36 10.51 16.21
C ARG A 76 -13.33 9.76 15.38
N THR A 77 -12.02 10.05 15.54
CA THR A 77 -10.96 9.31 14.83
C THR A 77 -11.02 7.80 15.11
N PHE A 78 -11.24 7.39 16.36
CA PHE A 78 -11.40 5.97 16.72
C PHE A 78 -12.66 5.34 16.11
N GLN A 79 -13.79 6.08 16.08
CA GLN A 79 -15.02 5.61 15.43
C GLN A 79 -14.82 5.42 13.92
N ASP A 80 -14.22 6.40 13.25
CA ASP A 80 -13.93 6.35 11.81
C ASP A 80 -12.96 5.21 11.49
N LEU A 81 -11.93 5.01 12.33
CA LEU A 81 -11.03 3.86 12.22
C LEU A 81 -11.80 2.54 12.38
N GLY A 82 -12.70 2.43 13.36
CA GLY A 82 -13.55 1.26 13.56
C GLY A 82 -14.45 0.95 12.36
N VAL A 83 -15.10 1.98 11.80
CA VAL A 83 -15.90 1.88 10.57
C VAL A 83 -15.04 1.41 9.40
N CYS A 84 -13.86 2.00 9.23
CA CYS A 84 -12.91 1.58 8.21
C CYS A 84 -12.53 0.10 8.37
N VAL A 85 -12.18 -0.35 9.57
CA VAL A 85 -11.85 -1.76 9.84
C VAL A 85 -12.99 -2.68 9.42
N VAL A 86 -14.23 -2.39 9.82
CA VAL A 86 -15.39 -3.21 9.47
C VAL A 86 -15.59 -3.27 7.96
N GLN A 87 -15.52 -2.12 7.27
CA GLN A 87 -15.67 -2.05 5.82
C GLN A 87 -14.56 -2.81 5.08
N GLN A 88 -13.30 -2.65 5.48
CA GLN A 88 -12.18 -3.33 4.84
C GLN A 88 -12.21 -4.84 5.08
N CYS A 89 -12.55 -5.28 6.29
CA CYS A 89 -12.76 -6.70 6.60
C CYS A 89 -13.88 -7.31 5.73
N ALA A 90 -14.98 -6.59 5.53
CA ALA A 90 -16.06 -7.04 4.65
C ALA A 90 -15.58 -7.18 3.19
N LYS A 91 -14.83 -6.19 2.67
CA LYS A 91 -14.25 -6.24 1.31
C LYS A 91 -13.29 -7.41 1.13
N ILE A 92 -12.39 -7.63 2.10
CA ILE A 92 -11.42 -8.74 2.08
C ILE A 92 -12.17 -10.09 2.07
N ARG A 93 -13.19 -10.25 2.91
CA ARG A 93 -13.98 -11.50 2.99
C ARG A 93 -14.72 -11.81 1.70
N GLN A 94 -15.19 -10.80 0.97
CA GLN A 94 -15.89 -10.98 -0.30
C GLN A 94 -14.96 -11.29 -1.48
N GLN A 95 -13.63 -11.37 -1.27
CA GLN A 95 -12.61 -11.58 -2.32
C GLN A 95 -12.77 -10.65 -3.54
N VAL A 96 -13.27 -9.44 -3.29
CA VAL A 96 -13.40 -8.40 -4.31
C VAL A 96 -12.06 -7.69 -4.46
N SER A 97 -11.02 -8.44 -4.84
CA SER A 97 -9.71 -7.88 -5.15
C SER A 97 -9.48 -7.97 -6.66
N MET A 98 -8.72 -7.02 -7.19
CA MET A 98 -8.19 -7.13 -8.54
C MET A 98 -7.44 -8.45 -8.68
N ALA A 99 -7.79 -9.23 -9.70
CA ALA A 99 -7.07 -10.46 -9.99
C ALA A 99 -5.90 -10.10 -10.89
N VAL A 100 -4.68 -10.31 -10.38
CA VAL A 100 -3.44 -10.09 -11.12
C VAL A 100 -2.79 -11.44 -11.36
N THR A 101 -2.62 -11.80 -12.63
CA THR A 101 -2.02 -13.07 -13.03
C THR A 101 -0.95 -12.84 -14.09
N TYR A 102 0.01 -13.77 -14.17
CA TYR A 102 1.01 -13.75 -15.22
C TYR A 102 0.61 -14.68 -16.36
N VAL A 103 0.62 -14.17 -17.59
CA VAL A 103 0.30 -14.90 -18.81
C VAL A 103 1.59 -15.18 -19.57
N MET A 104 2.14 -16.38 -19.35
CA MET A 104 3.45 -16.79 -19.88
C MET A 104 3.53 -16.75 -21.41
N SER A 105 2.44 -17.07 -22.13
CA SER A 105 2.45 -17.15 -23.58
C SER A 105 2.83 -15.83 -24.24
N ILE A 106 2.40 -14.71 -23.67
CA ILE A 106 2.54 -13.37 -24.24
C ILE A 106 3.45 -12.47 -23.40
N ASN A 107 4.16 -13.05 -22.42
CA ASN A 107 4.98 -12.35 -21.44
C ASN A 107 4.29 -11.10 -20.86
N ALA A 108 3.08 -11.24 -20.31
CA ALA A 108 2.30 -10.11 -19.80
C ALA A 108 1.68 -10.37 -18.42
N ILE A 109 1.60 -9.32 -17.61
CA ILE A 109 0.83 -9.32 -16.38
C ILE A 109 -0.60 -8.89 -16.73
N LYS A 110 -1.54 -9.82 -16.60
CA LYS A 110 -2.97 -9.58 -16.79
C LYS A 110 -3.58 -9.05 -15.50
N VAL A 111 -4.32 -7.96 -15.61
CA VAL A 111 -5.02 -7.31 -14.50
C VAL A 111 -6.51 -7.29 -14.81
N LYS A 112 -7.33 -7.89 -13.93
CA LYS A 112 -8.79 -7.85 -14.02
C LYS A 112 -9.37 -6.95 -12.92
N VAL A 113 -10.11 -5.93 -13.34
CA VAL A 113 -10.73 -4.96 -12.42
C VAL A 113 -11.98 -5.60 -11.78
N PRO A 114 -12.13 -5.57 -10.44
CA PRO A 114 -13.29 -6.13 -9.77
C PRO A 114 -14.56 -5.36 -10.14
N HIS A 115 -15.69 -6.06 -10.17
CA HIS A 115 -17.00 -5.51 -10.56
C HIS A 115 -17.07 -4.89 -11.97
N SER A 116 -16.03 -5.08 -12.79
CA SER A 116 -15.99 -4.68 -14.18
C SER A 116 -15.65 -5.89 -15.06
N ASN A 117 -16.07 -5.83 -16.33
CA ASN A 117 -15.57 -6.75 -17.36
C ASN A 117 -14.24 -6.25 -17.98
N GLU A 118 -13.69 -5.15 -17.47
CA GLU A 118 -12.41 -4.61 -17.89
C GLU A 118 -11.26 -5.51 -17.43
N GLU A 119 -10.45 -5.92 -18.41
CA GLU A 119 -9.15 -6.51 -18.20
C GLU A 119 -8.12 -5.80 -19.10
N PHE A 120 -6.89 -5.68 -18.61
CA PHE A 120 -5.79 -5.10 -19.36
C PHE A 120 -4.49 -5.84 -19.07
N TYR A 121 -3.50 -5.60 -19.93
CA TYR A 121 -2.21 -6.29 -19.91
C TYR A 121 -1.09 -5.27 -19.72
N LEU A 122 -0.14 -5.60 -18.85
CA LEU A 122 1.02 -4.80 -18.55
C LEU A 122 2.29 -5.56 -18.89
N HIS A 123 3.30 -4.85 -19.41
CA HIS A 123 4.62 -5.44 -19.64
C HIS A 123 5.34 -5.66 -18.29
N PRO A 124 5.89 -6.85 -17.99
CA PRO A 124 6.54 -7.13 -16.72
C PRO A 124 7.68 -6.16 -16.39
N ALA A 125 8.51 -5.80 -17.37
CA ALA A 125 9.59 -4.84 -17.17
C ALA A 125 9.05 -3.45 -16.77
N MET A 126 7.90 -3.03 -17.31
CA MET A 126 7.27 -1.76 -16.92
C MET A 126 6.76 -1.79 -15.48
N VAL A 127 6.13 -2.89 -15.06
CA VAL A 127 5.71 -3.06 -13.68
C VAL A 127 6.92 -3.03 -12.74
N ARG A 128 7.99 -3.77 -13.08
CA ARG A 128 9.23 -3.81 -12.28
C ARG A 128 9.94 -2.46 -12.19
N ARG A 129 9.98 -1.71 -13.29
CA ARG A 129 10.55 -0.35 -13.35
C ARG A 129 9.78 0.66 -12.52
N ASN A 130 8.51 0.40 -12.23
CA ASN A 130 7.72 1.26 -11.36
C ASN A 130 7.65 0.72 -9.93
N ASP A 131 8.65 -0.03 -9.47
CA ASP A 131 8.71 -0.46 -8.06
C ASP A 131 8.94 0.73 -7.12
N HIS A 132 7.91 1.10 -6.36
CA HIS A 132 8.01 2.08 -5.28
C HIS A 132 8.19 1.43 -3.90
N SER A 133 7.99 0.12 -3.78
CA SER A 133 8.09 -0.60 -2.51
C SER A 133 9.52 -0.60 -1.95
N ALA A 134 10.51 -0.42 -2.82
CA ALA A 134 11.92 -0.30 -2.51
C ALA A 134 12.47 1.15 -2.45
N GLN A 135 11.65 2.14 -2.09
CA GLN A 135 12.20 3.41 -1.62
C GLN A 135 12.91 3.22 -0.27
N SER A 136 14.13 2.71 -0.31
CA SER A 136 15.14 3.03 0.69
C SER A 136 15.89 4.25 0.16
N VAL A 137 15.32 5.42 0.42
CA VAL A 137 16.20 6.55 0.77
C VAL A 137 17.08 6.00 1.88
N ASP A 138 18.39 6.08 1.73
CA ASP A 138 19.26 5.76 2.85
C ASP A 138 18.86 6.70 4.00
N GLU A 139 18.28 6.14 5.07
CA GLU A 139 17.68 6.89 6.18
C GLU A 139 18.72 7.80 6.87
N TRP A 140 20.01 7.58 6.62
CA TRP A 140 21.12 8.32 7.18
C TRP A 140 21.75 9.33 6.22
N THR A 141 21.70 9.09 4.90
CA THR A 141 22.33 9.99 3.89
C THR A 141 21.33 10.77 3.04
N GLY A 142 20.06 10.37 3.00
CA GLY A 142 19.04 11.02 2.16
C GLY A 142 19.19 10.72 0.66
N GLU A 143 20.17 9.91 0.26
CA GLU A 143 20.41 9.59 -1.14
C GLU A 143 19.41 8.55 -1.65
N GLN A 144 18.85 8.82 -2.82
CA GLN A 144 18.07 7.83 -3.56
C GLN A 144 19.00 6.70 -3.99
N LYS A 145 18.74 5.48 -3.54
CA LYS A 145 19.29 4.29 -4.18
C LYS A 145 18.70 4.18 -5.60
N LEU A 146 19.35 4.84 -6.55
CA LEU A 146 19.12 4.66 -7.98
C LEU A 146 19.50 3.23 -8.35
N GLN A 147 18.51 2.36 -8.48
CA GLN A 147 18.66 1.11 -9.24
C GLN A 147 17.47 0.97 -10.19
N TYR A 148 17.47 1.79 -11.24
CA TYR A 148 16.50 1.71 -12.34
C TYR A 148 17.12 1.24 -13.65
N THR A 149 18.42 0.94 -13.69
CA THR A 149 19.12 1.00 -14.98
C THR A 149 19.30 -0.31 -15.74
N ASP A 150 19.11 -1.48 -15.12
CA ASP A 150 19.33 -2.77 -15.83
C ASP A 150 18.22 -3.80 -15.55
N ILE A 151 16.95 -3.43 -15.73
CA ILE A 151 15.83 -4.40 -15.71
C ILE A 151 15.70 -5.03 -17.11
N PRO A 152 15.94 -6.35 -17.28
CA PRO A 152 15.79 -7.02 -18.56
C PRO A 152 14.36 -6.87 -19.12
N GLU A 153 14.24 -6.61 -20.42
CA GLU A 153 12.91 -6.52 -21.07
C GLU A 153 12.15 -7.85 -21.01
N ASP A 154 12.85 -8.97 -20.95
CA ASP A 154 12.28 -10.31 -20.88
C ASP A 154 12.07 -10.82 -19.44
N ILE A 155 12.21 -9.96 -18.43
CA ILE A 155 12.00 -10.33 -17.02
C ILE A 155 10.60 -10.92 -16.80
N LYS A 156 10.52 -11.97 -15.98
CA LYS A 156 9.28 -12.70 -15.68
C LYS A 156 9.08 -12.74 -14.17
N PRO A 157 7.86 -12.51 -13.67
CA PRO A 157 7.59 -12.70 -12.25
C PRO A 157 7.70 -14.19 -11.90
N GLU A 158 8.38 -14.51 -10.79
CA GLU A 158 8.44 -15.87 -10.24
C GLU A 158 7.14 -16.23 -9.53
N GLU A 159 6.55 -15.25 -8.83
CA GLU A 159 5.32 -15.43 -8.07
C GLU A 159 4.54 -14.12 -7.99
N ILE A 160 3.21 -14.20 -8.06
CA ILE A 160 2.30 -13.08 -7.78
C ILE A 160 1.33 -13.52 -6.68
N ARG A 161 1.32 -12.81 -5.56
CA ARG A 161 0.41 -13.06 -4.44
C ARG A 161 -0.43 -11.82 -4.15
N PRO A 162 -1.75 -11.93 -3.95
CA PRO A 162 -2.56 -10.81 -3.48
C PRO A 162 -2.15 -10.41 -2.05
N MET A 163 -2.02 -9.11 -1.81
CA MET A 163 -1.84 -8.51 -0.48
C MET A 163 -3.11 -7.78 -0.09
N GLY A 164 -4.10 -8.53 0.41
CA GLY A 164 -5.41 -7.97 0.72
C GLY A 164 -6.10 -7.39 -0.51
N ASN A 165 -6.78 -6.26 -0.30
CA ASN A 165 -7.58 -5.58 -1.31
C ASN A 165 -6.90 -4.31 -1.86
N TYR A 166 -5.61 -4.10 -1.59
CA TYR A 166 -4.92 -2.86 -1.95
C TYR A 166 -3.71 -3.07 -2.88
N ALA A 167 -3.05 -4.23 -2.86
CA ALA A 167 -1.87 -4.48 -3.68
C ALA A 167 -1.68 -5.97 -4.02
N VAL A 168 -0.71 -6.24 -4.88
CA VAL A 168 -0.09 -7.57 -5.05
C VAL A 168 1.39 -7.50 -4.71
N GLN A 169 1.89 -8.58 -4.11
CA GLN A 169 3.32 -8.83 -4.01
C GLN A 169 3.76 -9.61 -5.26
N ILE A 170 4.81 -9.12 -5.92
CA ILE A 170 5.45 -9.77 -7.06
C ILE A 170 6.88 -10.13 -6.68
N THR A 171 7.21 -11.41 -6.73
CA THR A 171 8.58 -11.91 -6.56
C THR A 171 9.28 -11.93 -7.91
N TRP A 172 10.44 -11.30 -7.99
CA TRP A 172 11.22 -11.16 -9.21
C TRP A 172 12.54 -11.96 -9.15
N PRO A 173 13.05 -12.43 -10.29
CA PRO A 173 14.27 -13.26 -10.36
C PRO A 173 15.56 -12.48 -10.00
N ASP A 174 15.49 -11.15 -9.93
CA ASP A 174 16.56 -10.29 -9.44
C ASP A 174 16.65 -10.27 -7.89
N GLY A 175 15.81 -11.07 -7.20
CA GLY A 175 15.78 -11.22 -5.76
C GLY A 175 14.90 -10.20 -5.04
N PHE A 176 14.24 -9.30 -5.77
CA PHE A 176 13.36 -8.28 -5.18
C PHE A 176 11.92 -8.78 -5.01
N ASN A 177 11.29 -8.33 -3.92
CA ASN A 177 9.86 -8.53 -3.66
C ASN A 177 9.16 -7.18 -3.77
N GLN A 178 8.56 -6.92 -4.93
CA GLN A 178 7.85 -5.68 -5.19
C GLN A 178 6.44 -5.74 -4.61
N ILE A 179 6.03 -4.68 -3.92
CA ILE A 179 4.61 -4.43 -3.64
C ILE A 179 4.09 -3.48 -4.72
N ALA A 180 3.13 -3.95 -5.53
CA ALA A 180 2.49 -3.18 -6.58
C ALA A 180 1.03 -2.89 -6.17
N PRO A 181 0.74 -1.67 -5.66
CA PRO A 181 -0.61 -1.18 -5.45
C PRO A 181 -1.52 -1.29 -6.67
N TYR A 182 -2.78 -1.61 -6.42
CA TYR A 182 -3.78 -1.79 -7.47
C TYR A 182 -4.10 -0.50 -8.24
N ASP A 183 -4.12 0.64 -7.55
CA ASP A 183 -4.26 1.97 -8.15
C ASP A 183 -3.06 2.30 -9.05
N GLN A 184 -1.85 1.98 -8.60
CA GLN A 184 -0.63 2.15 -9.39
C GLN A 184 -0.70 1.32 -10.67
N LEU A 185 -1.08 0.04 -10.60
CA LEU A 185 -1.20 -0.82 -11.78
C LEU A 185 -2.18 -0.28 -12.83
N GLN A 186 -3.23 0.45 -12.42
CA GLN A 186 -4.20 1.06 -13.34
C GLN A 186 -3.65 2.28 -14.10
N THR A 187 -2.62 2.93 -13.56
CA THR A 187 -1.99 4.12 -14.16
C THR A 187 -0.83 3.78 -15.11
N LEU A 188 -0.35 2.54 -15.08
CA LEU A 188 0.72 2.07 -15.95
C LEU A 188 0.29 1.99 -17.42
N GLU A 189 1.26 2.16 -18.31
CA GLU A 189 1.06 2.01 -19.75
C GLU A 189 0.61 0.57 -20.09
N ARG A 190 -0.53 0.48 -20.78
CA ARG A 190 -1.17 -0.79 -21.14
C ARG A 190 -0.63 -1.28 -22.48
N LEU A 191 -0.47 -2.60 -22.63
CA LEU A 191 -0.19 -3.20 -23.93
C LEU A 191 -1.39 -3.00 -24.85
N VAL A 192 -1.19 -2.24 -25.94
CA VAL A 192 -2.23 -1.90 -26.93
C VAL A 192 -2.60 -3.11 -27.79
N THR A 193 -1.65 -4.02 -28.00
CA THR A 193 -1.82 -5.30 -28.69
C THR A 193 -1.31 -6.41 -27.79
N VAL A 194 -2.08 -7.49 -27.65
CA VAL A 194 -1.62 -8.72 -27.00
C VAL A 194 -0.39 -9.22 -27.78
N PRO A 195 0.80 -9.31 -27.17
CA PRO A 195 2.00 -9.78 -27.86
C PRO A 195 1.78 -11.18 -28.46
N GLU A 196 2.37 -11.46 -29.63
CA GLU A 196 2.30 -12.81 -30.20
C GLU A 196 2.94 -13.84 -29.26
N PRO A 197 2.44 -15.08 -29.22
CA PRO A 197 2.97 -16.10 -28.33
C PRO A 197 4.47 -16.29 -28.55
N THR A 198 5.28 -16.23 -27.49
CA THR A 198 6.70 -16.55 -27.60
C THR A 198 6.84 -18.03 -27.94
N PRO A 199 7.54 -18.42 -29.02
CA PRO A 199 7.69 -19.83 -29.37
C PRO A 199 8.42 -20.56 -28.24
N LEU A 200 7.85 -21.67 -27.79
CA LEU A 200 8.49 -22.58 -26.84
C LEU A 200 9.80 -23.07 -27.48
N SER A 201 10.93 -22.63 -26.93
CA SER A 201 12.23 -23.25 -27.21
C SER A 201 12.18 -24.70 -26.71
N VAL A 202 12.17 -25.64 -27.65
CA VAL A 202 12.09 -27.10 -27.46
C VAL A 202 13.39 -27.64 -26.83
#